data_AF-A0A7K9IXC5-F1
#
_entry.id   AF-A0A7K9IXC5-F1
#
_cell.length_a   1.000
_cell.length_b   1.000
_cell.length_c   1.000
_cell.angle_alpha   90.00
_cell.angle_beta   90.00
_cell.angle_gamma   90.00
#
_symmetry.space_group_name_H-M   'P 1'
#
loop_
_entity.id
_entity.type
_entity.pdbx_description
1 polymer ?
#
loop_
_entity_poly.entity_id
_entity_poly.type
_entity_poly.pdbx_seq_one_letter_code
_entity_poly.pdbx_strand_id
1 'polypeptide(L)'
;GIVLVAINPYEQLPIYEQDVIYAYSGQNMGDMDPHIFAVAEEAYKQMAREEKNQSIIVSGESGAGKTVSAKYAMRFFATVGGSASETNIEAKVLASSPIMEAIGNAKTTRNDNSSRFGKYIQIGFDKRYHIIGANMRTYLLEKSRVVFQAEDERNYHIFYQLCASSSLPEFKDLGLSK
;
A
#
# COMPACT_ATOMS: atom_id res chain seq x y z
N GLY A 1 -23.16 -1.32 7.25
CA GLY A 1 -22.46 -1.13 8.54
C GLY A 1 -21.25 -0.24 8.33
N ILE A 2 -20.49 0.10 9.39
CA ILE A 2 -19.33 1.01 9.30
C ILE A 2 -18.02 0.32 8.88
N VAL A 3 -17.98 -1.01 8.87
CA VAL A 3 -16.81 -1.82 8.49
C VAL A 3 -17.06 -2.45 7.12
N LEU A 4 -16.08 -2.31 6.22
CA LEU A 4 -16.03 -3.05 4.96
C LEU A 4 -15.25 -4.36 5.17
N VAL A 5 -15.86 -5.47 4.79
CA VAL A 5 -15.19 -6.78 4.74
C VAL A 5 -14.74 -7.02 3.30
N ALA A 6 -13.43 -7.24 3.11
CA ALA A 6 -12.85 -7.58 1.81
C ALA A 6 -12.24 -8.99 1.88
N ILE A 7 -12.66 -9.87 0.97
CA ILE A 7 -12.14 -11.23 0.85
C ILE A 7 -11.20 -11.26 -0.36
N ASN A 8 -9.98 -11.77 -0.17
CA ASN A 8 -9.00 -11.85 -1.24
C ASN A 8 -9.47 -12.88 -2.30
N PRO A 9 -9.74 -12.46 -3.56
CA PRO A 9 -10.25 -13.37 -4.58
C PRO A 9 -9.15 -14.25 -5.20
N TYR A 10 -7.87 -13.93 -4.99
CA TYR A 10 -6.73 -14.54 -5.70
C TYR A 10 -6.83 -14.46 -7.24
N GLU A 11 -7.70 -13.59 -7.76
CA GLU A 11 -7.92 -13.35 -9.18
C GLU A 11 -8.02 -11.85 -9.45
N GLN A 12 -7.63 -11.42 -10.65
CA GLN A 12 -7.86 -10.04 -11.09
C GLN A 12 -9.33 -9.86 -11.46
N LEU A 13 -10.01 -8.94 -10.78
CA LEU A 13 -11.40 -8.62 -11.05
C LEU A 13 -11.49 -7.28 -11.80
N PRO A 14 -12.36 -7.17 -12.83
CA PRO A 14 -12.56 -5.94 -13.61
C PRO A 14 -13.43 -4.91 -12.87
N ILE A 15 -13.18 -4.71 -11.57
CA ILE A 15 -13.96 -3.83 -10.67
C ILE A 15 -13.14 -2.65 -10.14
N TYR A 16 -11.92 -2.46 -10.67
CA TYR A 16 -10.98 -1.44 -10.21
C TYR A 16 -10.57 -0.46 -11.30
N GLU A 17 -11.29 -0.49 -12.42
CA GLU A 17 -11.03 0.36 -13.58
C GLU A 17 -11.50 1.80 -13.35
N GLN A 18 -11.05 2.70 -14.22
CA GLN A 18 -11.25 4.14 -14.04
C GLN A 18 -12.72 4.56 -14.13
N ASP A 19 -13.51 3.89 -14.97
CA ASP A 19 -14.96 4.03 -15.05
C ASP A 19 -15.64 3.68 -13.72
N VAL A 20 -15.19 2.63 -13.03
CA VAL A 20 -15.68 2.26 -11.70
C VAL A 20 -15.35 3.36 -10.69
N ILE A 21 -14.13 3.91 -10.71
CA ILE A 21 -13.77 5.04 -9.82
C ILE A 21 -14.74 6.21 -10.00
N TYR A 22 -15.04 6.61 -11.24
CA TYR A 22 -15.97 7.70 -11.51
C TYR A 22 -17.42 7.36 -11.13
N ALA A 23 -17.83 6.09 -11.24
CA ALA A 23 -19.16 5.66 -10.80
C ALA A 23 -19.35 5.82 -9.28
N TYR A 24 -18.30 5.61 -8.48
CA TYR A 24 -18.34 5.81 -7.02
C TYR A 24 -18.18 7.27 -6.59
N SER A 25 -17.54 8.11 -7.40
CA SER A 25 -17.30 9.53 -7.10
C SER A 25 -18.61 10.29 -6.90
N GLY A 26 -18.72 11.06 -5.81
CA GLY A 26 -19.89 11.85 -5.45
C GLY A 26 -21.04 11.07 -4.80
N GLN A 27 -21.06 9.73 -4.91
CA GLN A 27 -22.14 8.91 -4.38
C GLN A 27 -22.09 8.81 -2.85
N ASN A 28 -23.21 8.44 -2.22
CA ASN A 28 -23.19 8.10 -0.79
C ASN A 28 -22.87 6.62 -0.62
N MET A 29 -22.22 6.25 0.48
CA MET A 29 -21.78 4.89 0.74
C MET A 29 -22.91 3.83 0.74
N GLY A 30 -24.17 4.24 0.97
CA GLY A 30 -25.34 3.35 0.95
C GLY A 30 -26.04 3.21 -0.41
N ASP A 31 -25.68 4.05 -1.39
CA ASP A 31 -26.34 4.11 -2.69
C ASP A 31 -25.66 3.21 -3.74
N MET A 32 -24.47 2.68 -3.41
CA MET A 32 -23.62 1.87 -4.29
C MET A 32 -23.28 0.53 -3.63
N ASP A 33 -22.90 -0.46 -4.44
CA ASP A 33 -22.45 -1.75 -3.94
C ASP A 33 -21.19 -1.62 -3.05
N PRO A 34 -21.02 -2.49 -2.03
CA PRO A 34 -19.87 -2.44 -1.14
C PRO A 34 -18.53 -2.53 -1.88
N HIS A 35 -17.72 -1.48 -1.79
CA HIS A 35 -16.42 -1.43 -2.46
C HIS A 35 -15.42 -0.57 -1.70
N ILE A 36 -14.12 -0.80 -1.91
CA ILE A 36 -13.06 0.02 -1.29
C ILE A 36 -13.13 1.48 -1.72
N PHE A 37 -13.62 1.75 -2.93
CA PHE A 37 -13.86 3.11 -3.43
C PHE A 37 -14.96 3.83 -2.66
N ALA A 38 -16.00 3.14 -2.20
CA ALA A 38 -17.02 3.77 -1.36
C ALA A 38 -16.45 4.24 -0.01
N VAL A 39 -15.52 3.46 0.58
CA VAL A 39 -14.82 3.86 1.81
C VAL A 39 -13.89 5.05 1.56
N ALA A 40 -13.19 5.06 0.43
CA ALA A 40 -12.33 6.18 0.04
C ALA A 40 -13.14 7.46 -0.22
N GLU A 41 -14.26 7.35 -0.95
CA GLU A 41 -15.17 8.47 -1.23
C GLU A 41 -15.77 9.04 0.06
N GLU A 42 -16.24 8.19 0.97
CA GLU A 42 -16.78 8.65 2.25
C GLU A 42 -15.73 9.40 3.06
N ALA A 43 -14.49 8.89 3.12
CA ALA A 43 -13.39 9.60 3.76
C ALA A 43 -13.09 10.95 3.07
N TYR A 44 -13.07 10.99 1.74
CA TYR A 44 -12.84 12.22 0.98
C TYR A 44 -13.93 13.27 1.23
N LYS A 45 -15.21 12.87 1.17
CA LYS A 45 -16.37 13.72 1.47
C LYS A 45 -16.36 14.21 2.91
N GLN A 46 -16.09 13.35 3.89
CA GLN A 46 -16.04 13.74 5.29
C GLN A 46 -14.87 14.69 5.58
N MET A 47 -13.71 14.48 4.96
CA MET A 47 -12.58 15.40 5.06
C MET A 47 -12.98 16.82 4.61
N ALA A 48 -13.70 16.93 3.50
CA ALA A 48 -14.15 18.21 2.97
C ALA A 48 -15.28 18.83 3.80
N ARG A 49 -16.28 18.03 4.18
CA ARG A 49 -17.46 18.50 4.91
C ARG A 49 -17.14 18.92 6.35
N GLU A 50 -16.26 18.20 7.03
CA GLU A 50 -15.98 18.39 8.46
C GLU A 50 -14.67 19.12 8.73
N GLU A 51 -13.89 19.43 7.69
CA GLU A 51 -12.56 20.05 7.80
C GLU A 51 -11.62 19.30 8.75
N LYS A 52 -11.73 17.97 8.76
CA LYS A 52 -10.96 17.07 9.64
C LYS A 52 -10.15 16.07 8.85
N ASN A 53 -8.94 15.79 9.34
CA ASN A 53 -8.10 14.71 8.83
C ASN A 53 -8.78 13.35 9.02
N GLN A 54 -8.63 12.48 8.04
CA GLN A 54 -9.25 11.15 8.02
C GLN A 54 -8.20 10.04 8.12
N SER A 55 -8.64 8.85 8.49
CA SER A 55 -7.77 7.67 8.56
C SER A 55 -8.52 6.43 8.09
N ILE A 56 -7.96 5.75 7.09
CA ILE A 56 -8.43 4.43 6.64
C ILE A 56 -7.51 3.38 7.26
N ILE A 57 -8.07 2.54 8.12
CA ILE A 57 -7.34 1.48 8.81
C ILE A 57 -7.67 0.15 8.12
N VAL A 58 -6.65 -0.50 7.55
CA VAL A 58 -6.79 -1.80 6.91
C VAL A 58 -6.12 -2.86 7.77
N SER A 59 -6.91 -3.78 8.32
CA SER A 59 -6.45 -4.86 9.19
C SER A 59 -6.72 -6.23 8.58
N GLY A 60 -6.06 -7.27 9.11
CA GLY A 60 -6.18 -8.65 8.63
C GLY A 60 -4.86 -9.40 8.67
N GLU A 61 -4.93 -10.72 8.49
CA GLU A 61 -3.75 -11.59 8.48
C GLU A 61 -2.82 -11.30 7.28
N SER A 62 -1.60 -11.85 7.34
CA SER A 62 -0.66 -11.77 6.22
C SER A 62 -1.27 -12.44 4.99
N GLY A 63 -1.20 -11.79 3.82
CA GLY A 63 -1.84 -12.29 2.59
C GLY A 63 -3.33 -11.93 2.41
N ALA A 64 -3.99 -11.33 3.41
CA ALA A 64 -5.42 -10.98 3.33
C ALA A 64 -5.76 -9.83 2.34
N GLY A 65 -4.79 -9.27 1.63
CA GLY A 65 -5.02 -8.19 0.66
C GLY A 65 -4.85 -6.76 1.20
N LYS A 66 -4.36 -6.57 2.42
CA LYS A 66 -4.21 -5.23 3.05
C LYS A 66 -3.51 -4.19 2.16
N THR A 67 -2.37 -4.57 1.59
CA THR A 67 -1.55 -3.71 0.71
C THR A 67 -2.32 -3.34 -0.56
N VAL A 68 -3.08 -4.28 -1.10
CA VAL A 68 -3.89 -4.10 -2.32
C VAL A 68 -5.05 -3.15 -2.05
N SER A 69 -5.77 -3.31 -0.94
CA SER A 69 -6.84 -2.39 -0.53
C SER A 69 -6.32 -0.97 -0.32
N ALA A 70 -5.18 -0.80 0.36
CA ALA A 70 -4.56 0.51 0.54
C ALA A 70 -4.15 1.13 -0.82
N LYS A 71 -3.61 0.33 -1.74
CA LYS A 71 -3.26 0.77 -3.10
C LYS A 71 -4.49 1.30 -3.86
N TYR A 72 -5.61 0.58 -3.82
CA TYR A 72 -6.84 1.02 -4.50
C TYR A 72 -7.47 2.26 -3.88
N ALA A 73 -7.44 2.40 -2.54
CA ALA A 73 -7.87 3.64 -1.89
C ALA A 73 -7.00 4.84 -2.32
N MET A 74 -5.68 4.67 -2.43
CA MET A 74 -4.78 5.73 -2.92
C MET A 74 -5.04 6.09 -4.38
N ARG A 75 -5.27 5.10 -5.25
CA ARG A 75 -5.63 5.34 -6.67
C ARG A 75 -6.93 6.13 -6.80
N PHE A 76 -7.92 5.84 -5.95
CA PHE A 76 -9.16 6.60 -5.89
C PHE A 76 -8.88 8.08 -5.60
N PHE A 77 -8.17 8.38 -4.51
CA PHE A 77 -7.82 9.76 -4.15
C PHE A 77 -7.03 10.48 -5.25
N ALA A 78 -6.10 9.80 -5.91
CA ALA A 78 -5.33 10.38 -7.01
C ALA A 78 -6.21 10.78 -8.21
N THR A 79 -7.24 9.99 -8.48
CA THR A 79 -8.16 10.24 -9.59
C THR A 79 -9.17 11.35 -9.27
N VAL A 80 -9.76 11.36 -8.06
CA VAL A 80 -10.81 12.33 -7.68
C VAL A 80 -10.25 13.65 -7.16
N GLY A 81 -9.10 13.62 -6.49
CA GLY A 81 -8.42 14.78 -5.90
C GLY A 81 -7.60 15.59 -6.91
N GLY A 82 -7.98 15.54 -8.19
CA GLY A 82 -7.48 16.36 -9.30
C GLY A 82 -6.07 16.93 -9.15
N SER A 83 -5.05 16.18 -9.54
CA SER A 83 -3.74 16.79 -9.80
C SER A 83 -3.71 17.21 -11.26
N ALA A 84 -3.55 18.50 -11.60
CA ALA A 84 -3.25 18.93 -12.99
C ALA A 84 -1.93 18.34 -13.55
N SER A 85 -1.23 17.52 -12.75
CA SER A 85 -0.06 16.69 -13.06
C SER A 85 -0.34 15.22 -12.66
N GLU A 86 -1.47 14.68 -13.13
CA GLU A 86 -2.19 13.45 -12.70
C GLU A 86 -1.35 12.18 -12.42
N THR A 87 -0.09 12.11 -12.84
CA THR A 87 0.69 10.86 -12.83
C THR A 87 1.77 10.74 -11.76
N ASN A 88 2.27 11.82 -11.16
CA ASN A 88 3.55 11.73 -10.42
C ASN A 88 3.44 11.27 -8.95
N ILE A 89 2.41 11.68 -8.20
CA ILE A 89 2.35 11.38 -6.75
C ILE A 89 1.91 9.94 -6.52
N GLU A 90 0.83 9.49 -7.19
CA GLU A 90 0.41 8.09 -7.16
C GLU A 90 1.56 7.18 -7.61
N ALA A 91 2.18 7.47 -8.76
CA ALA A 91 3.28 6.67 -9.27
C ALA A 91 4.46 6.62 -8.28
N LYS A 92 4.81 7.73 -7.61
CA LYS A 92 5.87 7.74 -6.59
C LYS A 92 5.51 6.92 -5.36
N VAL A 93 4.26 7.02 -4.87
CA VAL A 93 3.81 6.22 -3.73
C VAL A 93 3.75 4.74 -4.10
N LEU A 94 3.27 4.39 -5.29
CA LEU A 94 3.31 3.02 -5.79
C LEU A 94 4.74 2.50 -5.99
N ALA A 95 5.62 3.31 -6.57
CA ALA A 95 7.04 2.98 -6.79
C ALA A 95 7.83 2.82 -5.48
N SER A 96 7.36 3.38 -4.37
CA SER A 96 7.94 3.10 -3.06
C SER A 96 7.66 1.68 -2.58
N SER A 97 6.61 1.01 -3.08
CA SER A 97 6.20 -0.31 -2.57
C SER A 97 7.27 -1.38 -2.80
N PRO A 98 7.84 -1.57 -4.01
CA PRO A 98 8.94 -2.53 -4.21
C PRO A 98 10.13 -2.31 -3.27
N ILE A 99 10.49 -1.05 -3.01
CA ILE A 99 11.59 -0.70 -2.10
C ILE A 99 11.25 -1.14 -0.67
N MET A 100 10.07 -0.76 -0.19
CA MET A 100 9.61 -1.09 1.16
C MET A 100 9.43 -2.59 1.37
N GLU A 101 8.98 -3.31 0.34
CA GLU A 101 8.88 -4.76 0.37
C GLU A 101 10.27 -5.42 0.41
N ALA A 102 11.24 -4.93 -0.35
CA ALA A 102 12.59 -5.47 -0.34
C ALA A 102 13.24 -5.40 1.06
N ILE A 103 13.12 -4.25 1.74
CA ILE A 103 13.78 -4.01 3.04
C ILE A 103 12.92 -4.38 4.25
N GLY A 104 11.61 -4.60 4.08
CA GLY A 104 10.65 -4.74 5.18
C GLY A 104 9.77 -6.00 5.10
N ASN A 105 9.79 -6.73 3.99
CA ASN A 105 9.10 -8.01 3.87
C ASN A 105 10.08 -9.18 3.89
N ALA A 106 9.57 -10.33 4.33
CA ALA A 106 10.29 -11.59 4.36
C ALA A 106 9.34 -12.78 4.15
N LYS A 107 9.90 -13.93 3.76
CA LYS A 107 9.18 -15.21 3.78
C LYS A 107 9.02 -15.68 5.22
N THR A 108 7.79 -16.02 5.59
CA THR A 108 7.45 -16.80 6.79
C THR A 108 6.87 -18.15 6.39
N THR A 109 6.58 -19.01 7.38
CA THR A 109 5.90 -20.29 7.14
C THR A 109 4.49 -20.14 6.55
N ARG A 110 3.85 -18.97 6.68
CA ARG A 110 2.47 -18.72 6.23
C ARG A 110 2.34 -17.83 4.99
N ASN A 111 3.36 -17.03 4.68
CA ASN A 111 3.33 -16.09 3.56
C ASN A 111 4.74 -15.80 3.06
N ASP A 112 4.96 -16.01 1.76
CA ASP A 112 6.24 -15.76 1.08
C ASP A 112 6.63 -14.28 1.03
N ASN A 113 5.67 -13.36 1.16
CA ASN A 113 5.89 -11.91 1.13
C ASN A 113 5.21 -11.20 2.31
N SER A 114 5.52 -11.61 3.54
CA SER A 114 4.93 -11.03 4.74
C SER A 114 5.62 -9.72 5.12
N SER A 115 4.88 -8.62 5.21
CA SER A 115 5.38 -7.38 5.82
C SER A 115 5.65 -7.58 7.31
N ARG A 116 6.84 -7.19 7.76
CA ARG A 116 7.31 -7.29 9.15
C ARG A 116 7.49 -5.92 9.80
N PHE A 117 6.69 -4.96 9.34
CA PHE A 117 6.59 -3.59 9.86
C PHE A 117 5.18 -3.05 9.57
N GLY A 118 4.73 -2.08 10.38
CA GLY A 118 3.56 -1.28 10.11
C GLY A 118 3.89 -0.12 9.17
N LYS A 119 3.01 0.16 8.21
CA LYS A 119 3.15 1.25 7.24
C LYS A 119 1.98 2.22 7.37
N TYR A 120 2.28 3.50 7.53
CA TYR A 120 1.31 4.58 7.54
C TYR A 120 1.66 5.58 6.44
N ILE A 121 0.75 5.83 5.51
CA ILE A 121 0.93 6.77 4.40
C ILE A 121 -0.05 7.91 4.62
N GLN A 122 0.48 9.11 4.82
CA GLN A 122 -0.28 10.36 4.91
C GLN A 122 -0.34 10.97 3.52
N ILE A 123 -1.54 11.24 3.02
CA ILE A 123 -1.75 11.97 1.78
C ILE A 123 -2.14 13.39 2.16
N GLY A 124 -1.39 14.37 1.66
CA GLY A 124 -1.65 15.78 1.88
C GLY A 124 -2.57 16.34 0.81
N PHE A 125 -3.57 17.11 1.24
CA PHE A 125 -4.50 17.84 0.38
C PHE A 125 -4.39 19.34 0.61
N ASP A 126 -4.56 20.15 -0.44
CA ASP A 126 -4.68 21.61 -0.31
C ASP A 126 -6.10 22.04 0.11
N LYS A 127 -6.33 23.35 0.22
CA LYS A 127 -7.65 23.91 0.58
C LYS A 127 -8.74 23.69 -0.47
N ARG A 128 -8.37 23.27 -1.68
CA ARG A 128 -9.29 22.88 -2.76
C ARG A 128 -9.43 21.36 -2.85
N TYR A 129 -8.88 20.64 -1.87
CA TYR A 129 -8.85 19.18 -1.79
C TYR A 129 -8.09 18.51 -2.93
N HIS A 130 -7.11 19.19 -3.51
CA HIS A 130 -6.19 18.57 -4.45
C HIS A 130 -5.01 17.93 -3.74
N ILE A 131 -4.53 16.79 -4.24
CA ILE A 131 -3.33 16.15 -3.68
C ILE A 131 -2.10 17.03 -3.91
N ILE A 132 -1.37 17.31 -2.82
CA ILE A 132 -0.12 18.08 -2.85
C ILE A 132 1.12 17.24 -2.52
N GLY A 133 0.95 16.06 -1.93
CA GLY A 133 2.08 15.20 -1.60
C GLY A 133 1.69 14.01 -0.74
N ALA A 134 2.69 13.20 -0.38
CA ALA A 134 2.53 12.10 0.55
C ALA A 134 3.74 11.99 1.49
N ASN A 135 3.52 11.52 2.71
CA ASN A 135 4.55 11.21 3.70
C ASN A 135 4.34 9.79 4.21
N MET A 136 5.41 9.01 4.35
CA MET A 136 5.33 7.65 4.88
C MET A 136 6.03 7.56 6.23
N ARG A 137 5.35 6.94 7.19
CA ARG A 137 5.90 6.56 8.49
C ARG A 137 5.86 5.05 8.64
N THR A 138 6.91 4.50 9.23
CA THR A 138 7.05 3.07 9.50
C THR A 138 7.11 2.82 10.99
N TYR A 139 6.53 1.71 11.42
CA TYR A 139 6.42 1.33 12.83
C TYR A 139 6.80 -0.13 13.02
N LEU A 140 7.33 -0.47 14.19
CA LEU A 140 7.45 -1.86 14.66
C LEU A 140 8.15 -2.83 13.68
N LEU A 141 9.28 -2.41 13.10
CA LEU A 141 10.12 -3.31 12.31
C LEU A 141 10.61 -4.48 13.18
N GLU A 142 10.46 -5.72 12.69
CA GLU A 142 10.93 -6.92 13.38
C GLU A 142 12.47 -7.03 13.31
N LYS A 143 13.15 -6.39 14.26
CA LYS A 143 14.63 -6.33 14.31
C LYS A 143 15.29 -7.69 14.49
N SER A 144 14.67 -8.61 15.25
CA SER A 144 15.22 -9.95 15.50
C SER A 144 15.44 -10.74 14.21
N ARG A 145 14.60 -10.53 13.18
CA ARG A 145 14.69 -11.20 11.89
C ARG A 145 16.03 -10.98 11.17
N VAL A 146 16.73 -9.89 11.46
CA VAL A 146 18.03 -9.61 10.85
C VAL A 146 19.08 -10.66 11.25
N VAL A 147 19.01 -11.17 12.49
CA VAL A 147 20.03 -12.05 13.07
C VAL A 147 19.52 -13.44 13.42
N PHE A 148 18.21 -13.68 13.32
CA PHE A 148 17.58 -14.96 13.63
C PHE A 148 16.44 -15.26 12.67
N GLN A 149 16.39 -16.49 12.17
CA GLN A 149 15.28 -17.02 11.38
C GLN A 149 14.96 -18.43 11.89
N ALA A 150 13.67 -18.74 12.02
CA ALA A 150 13.23 -20.11 12.30
C ALA A 150 13.36 -20.97 11.03
N GLU A 151 13.21 -22.29 11.19
CA GLU A 151 13.16 -23.23 10.06
C GLU A 151 12.10 -22.80 9.03
N ASP A 152 12.43 -22.95 7.74
CA ASP A 152 11.64 -22.53 6.58
C ASP A 152 11.34 -21.03 6.42
N GLU A 153 11.82 -20.17 7.32
CA GLU A 153 11.74 -18.72 7.19
C GLU A 153 12.99 -18.11 6.55
N ARG A 154 12.84 -16.89 6.03
CA ARG A 154 13.95 -16.11 5.47
C ARG A 154 14.14 -14.78 6.22
N ASN A 155 15.33 -14.21 6.04
CA ASN A 155 15.60 -12.81 6.36
C ASN A 155 14.85 -11.89 5.35
N TYR A 156 15.01 -10.57 5.47
CA TYR A 156 14.44 -9.61 4.53
C TYR A 156 14.91 -9.87 3.09
N HIS A 157 14.00 -9.66 2.13
CA HIS A 157 14.22 -10.02 0.72
C HIS A 157 15.47 -9.38 0.12
N ILE A 158 15.82 -8.16 0.52
CA ILE A 158 16.97 -7.42 0.00
C ILE A 158 18.29 -8.18 0.14
N PHE A 159 18.47 -8.97 1.21
CA PHE A 159 19.69 -9.75 1.40
C PHE A 159 19.83 -10.85 0.34
N TYR A 160 18.73 -11.54 0.02
CA TYR A 160 18.74 -12.59 -1.01
C TYR A 160 18.86 -12.01 -2.41
N GLN A 161 18.22 -10.87 -2.68
CA GLN A 161 18.38 -10.13 -3.94
C GLN A 161 19.83 -9.72 -4.15
N LEU A 162 20.50 -9.25 -3.09
CA LEU A 162 21.90 -8.84 -3.14
C LEU A 162 22.85 -10.04 -3.32
N CYS A 163 22.69 -11.13 -2.55
CA CYS A 163 23.51 -12.34 -2.72
C CYS A 163 23.33 -12.99 -4.10
N ALA A 164 22.10 -13.02 -4.63
CA ALA A 164 21.83 -13.51 -5.98
C ALA A 164 22.52 -12.65 -7.06
N SER A 165 22.75 -11.37 -6.76
CA SER A 165 23.41 -10.40 -7.65
C SER A 165 24.93 -10.32 -7.43
N SER A 166 25.52 -11.20 -6.62
CA SER A 166 26.95 -11.18 -6.23
C SER A 166 27.94 -11.20 -7.41
N SER A 167 27.55 -11.69 -8.58
CA SER A 167 28.41 -11.73 -9.77
C SER A 167 28.42 -10.43 -10.58
N LEU A 168 27.59 -9.44 -10.24
CA LEU A 168 27.51 -8.19 -10.96
C LEU A 168 28.78 -7.32 -10.70
N PRO A 169 29.39 -6.73 -11.75
CA PRO A 169 30.60 -5.92 -11.61
C PRO A 169 30.48 -4.81 -10.57
N GLU A 170 29.33 -4.14 -10.49
CA GLU A 170 29.03 -3.05 -9.56
C GLU A 170 28.95 -3.49 -8.09
N PHE A 171 28.84 -4.79 -7.81
CA PHE A 171 28.76 -5.34 -6.45
C PHE A 171 30.02 -6.09 -6.01
N LYS A 172 31.07 -6.09 -6.85
CA LYS A 172 32.32 -6.79 -6.55
C LYS A 172 32.98 -6.30 -5.24
N ASP A 173 32.90 -5.00 -4.98
CA ASP A 173 33.51 -4.37 -3.80
C ASP A 173 32.77 -4.69 -2.49
N LEU A 174 31.57 -5.28 -2.57
CA LEU A 174 30.79 -5.71 -1.39
C LEU A 174 31.28 -7.04 -0.81
N GLY A 175 32.18 -7.76 -1.51
CA GLY A 175 32.78 -9.01 -1.01
C GLY A 175 31.77 -10.15 -0.80
N LEU A 176 30.67 -10.13 -1.54
CA LEU A 176 29.58 -11.10 -1.41
C LEU A 176 29.97 -12.46 -1.99
N SER A 177 29.54 -13.54 -1.33
CA SER A 177 29.63 -14.91 -1.84
C SER A 177 28.23 -15.49 -2.01
N LYS A 178 28.11 -16.49 -2.89
CA LYS A 178 26.87 -17.24 -3.09
C LYS A 178 26.58 -18.16 -1.92
#